data_AF-A0A1V4U5W6-F1
#
_entry.id   AF-A0A1V4U5W6-F1
#
_cell.length_a   1.000
_cell.length_b   1.000
_cell.length_c   1.000
_cell.angle_alpha   90.00
_cell.angle_beta   90.00
_cell.angle_gamma   90.00
#
_symmetry.space_group_name_H-M   'P 1'
#
loop_
_entity.id
_entity.type
_entity.pdbx_description
1 polymer ?
#
loop_
_entity_poly.entity_id
_entity_poly.type
_entity_poly.pdbx_seq_one_letter_code
_entity_poly.pdbx_strand_id
1 'polypeptide(L)'
;MQKGALDLETLEAEPVMKGETVHSLVIQEQNAARQIIEEFMVAANGTMVHVLGGAKVPMIQRVVRVPKHWDGIMETAAAYRYKLPKQPDSKALAKFLDRQRAADPVRFPDLSLTIVKLMGPGEYVPFVPGDTPIGHFALAVVDYTHSTAPNRRYVDIINQRLLKAVLDGEAVPYSGHELGRLAEWLSDREKASQKAERFMRKVAAALLLERRIGETFDAIVTGAAEKGTYVRLLDPPAEGRVVEGERGLRVGNKVTVRLLSTDPPRGYVDFACVKKPPR
;
A
#
# COMPACT_ATOMS: atom_id res chain seq x y z
N MET A 1 13.47 -7.24 10.55
CA MET A 1 14.26 -6.37 9.63
C MET A 1 15.53 -7.01 9.04
N GLN A 2 16.33 -7.83 9.74
CA GLN A 2 17.60 -8.40 9.19
C GLN A 2 17.48 -9.16 7.85
N LYS A 3 16.30 -9.69 7.52
CA LYS A 3 16.04 -10.40 6.25
C LYS A 3 15.82 -9.47 5.04
N GLY A 4 15.65 -8.16 5.24
CA GLY A 4 15.43 -7.17 4.17
C GLY A 4 13.97 -6.82 3.90
N ALA A 5 13.06 -7.13 4.84
CA ALA A 5 11.68 -6.66 4.77
C ALA A 5 11.66 -5.12 4.77
N LEU A 6 10.88 -4.55 3.86
CA LEU A 6 10.72 -3.11 3.70
C LEU A 6 9.73 -2.62 4.76
N ASP A 7 10.17 -1.70 5.61
CA ASP A 7 9.28 -0.96 6.47
C ASP A 7 8.69 0.20 5.64
N LEU A 8 7.49 -0.03 5.09
CA LEU A 8 6.77 0.93 4.26
C LEU A 8 5.64 1.53 5.08
N GLU A 9 5.65 2.85 5.22
CA GLU A 9 4.60 3.61 5.88
C GLU A 9 3.78 4.37 4.86
N THR A 10 2.46 4.27 4.92
CA THR A 10 1.55 5.08 4.10
C THR A 10 0.61 5.84 5.03
N LEU A 11 0.50 7.15 4.83
CA LEU A 11 -0.49 7.98 5.53
C LEU A 11 -1.85 7.79 4.87
N GLU A 12 -2.51 6.67 5.18
CA GLU A 12 -3.92 6.49 4.84
C GLU A 12 -4.77 7.12 5.93
N ALA A 13 -5.47 8.20 5.60
CA ALA A 13 -6.40 8.82 6.51
C ALA A 13 -7.75 8.08 6.50
N GLU A 14 -8.26 7.78 7.69
CA GLU A 14 -9.58 7.19 7.88
C GLU A 14 -10.61 8.26 8.32
N PRO A 15 -11.82 8.25 7.75
CA PRO A 15 -12.87 9.17 8.16
C PRO A 15 -13.46 8.76 9.50
N VAL A 16 -13.52 9.73 10.43
CA VAL A 16 -14.27 9.61 11.67
C VAL A 16 -15.66 10.18 11.44
N MET A 17 -16.67 9.33 11.54
CA MET A 17 -18.06 9.72 11.36
C MET A 17 -18.69 10.17 12.68
N LYS A 18 -19.48 11.25 12.64
CA LYS A 18 -20.41 11.64 13.71
C LYS A 18 -21.82 11.68 13.12
N GLY A 19 -22.59 10.62 13.38
CA GLY A 19 -23.83 10.36 12.65
C GLY A 19 -23.53 10.20 11.15
N GLU A 20 -24.24 10.95 10.31
CA GLU A 20 -24.06 10.94 8.85
C GLU A 20 -23.00 11.94 8.35
N THR A 21 -22.31 12.63 9.26
CA THR A 21 -21.31 13.65 8.89
C THR A 21 -19.88 13.15 9.09
N VAL A 22 -19.01 13.48 8.14
CA VAL A 22 -17.56 13.30 8.30
C VAL A 22 -17.06 14.37 9.26
N HIS A 23 -16.64 13.96 10.45
CA HIS A 23 -16.17 14.87 11.49
C HIS A 23 -14.70 15.24 11.32
N SER A 24 -13.87 14.24 11.01
CA SER A 24 -12.42 14.43 10.83
C SER A 24 -11.83 13.31 9.96
N LEU A 25 -10.61 13.54 9.49
CA LEU A 25 -9.76 12.52 8.88
C LEU A 25 -8.58 12.27 9.83
N VAL A 26 -8.37 11.04 10.24
CA VAL A 26 -7.29 10.68 11.18
C VAL A 26 -6.34 9.68 10.54
N ILE A 27 -5.05 9.89 10.75
CA ILE A 27 -4.03 8.90 10.41
C ILE A 27 -3.99 7.87 11.52
N GLN A 28 -4.07 6.60 11.15
CA GLN A 28 -3.91 5.54 12.12
C GLN A 28 -2.43 5.30 12.44
N GLU A 29 -2.00 5.70 13.63
CA GLU A 29 -0.61 5.52 14.07
C GLU A 29 -0.27 4.05 14.35
N GLN A 30 0.95 3.64 13.98
CA GLN A 30 1.49 2.36 14.40
C GLN A 30 1.90 2.41 15.87
N ASN A 31 1.64 1.33 16.60
CA ASN A 31 2.05 1.18 17.99
C ASN A 31 2.59 -0.22 18.25
N ALA A 32 3.25 -0.41 19.40
CA ALA A 32 3.89 -1.68 19.75
C ALA A 32 2.91 -2.86 19.75
N ALA A 33 1.66 -2.65 20.19
CA ALA A 33 0.65 -3.72 20.20
C ALA A 33 0.28 -4.16 18.78
N ARG A 34 0.06 -3.22 17.86
CA ARG A 34 -0.21 -3.52 16.44
C ARG A 34 0.96 -4.23 15.78
N GLN A 35 2.19 -3.77 16.02
CA GLN A 35 3.40 -4.37 15.48
C GLN A 35 3.57 -5.82 15.96
N ILE A 36 3.36 -6.09 17.26
CA ILE A 36 3.47 -7.46 17.80
C ILE A 36 2.44 -8.38 17.14
N ILE A 37 1.18 -7.93 17.00
CA ILE A 37 0.15 -8.73 16.33
C ILE A 37 0.52 -8.98 14.87
N GLU A 38 1.02 -7.98 14.15
CA GLU A 38 1.46 -8.13 12.75
C GLU A 38 2.54 -9.21 12.60
N GLU A 39 3.58 -9.18 13.44
CA GLU A 39 4.66 -10.18 13.43
C GLU A 39 4.14 -11.60 13.71
N PHE A 40 3.21 -11.76 14.67
CA PHE A 40 2.57 -13.06 14.91
C PHE A 40 1.77 -13.53 13.68
N MET A 41 1.05 -12.64 13.01
CA MET A 41 0.28 -13.00 11.83
C MET A 41 1.20 -13.40 10.67
N VAL A 42 2.32 -12.69 10.47
CA VAL A 42 3.32 -13.03 9.45
C VAL A 42 3.94 -14.40 9.72
N ALA A 43 4.30 -14.69 10.97
CA ALA A 43 4.84 -15.98 11.36
C ALA A 43 3.83 -17.14 11.16
N ALA A 44 2.57 -16.94 11.53
CA ALA A 44 1.50 -17.92 11.32
C ALA A 44 1.27 -18.19 9.82
N ASN A 45 1.25 -17.12 9.01
CA ASN A 45 1.14 -17.21 7.55
C ASN A 45 2.30 -17.98 6.91
N GLY A 46 3.54 -17.73 7.34
CA GLY A 46 4.70 -18.51 6.86
C GLY A 46 4.63 -19.98 7.27
N THR A 47 4.17 -20.26 8.50
CA THR A 47 3.97 -21.63 9.00
C THR A 47 2.95 -22.40 8.16
N MET A 48 1.86 -21.74 7.75
CA MET A 48 0.87 -22.34 6.84
C MET A 48 1.51 -22.81 5.53
N VAL A 49 2.35 -21.97 4.91
CA VAL A 49 3.05 -22.34 3.66
C VAL A 49 3.98 -23.53 3.89
N HIS A 50 4.71 -23.53 5.00
CA HIS A 50 5.63 -24.61 5.32
C HIS A 50 4.91 -25.96 5.52
N VAL A 51 3.80 -25.96 6.27
CA VAL A 51 3.02 -27.18 6.53
C VAL A 51 2.41 -27.74 5.25
N LEU A 52 1.72 -26.91 4.46
CA LEU A 52 1.11 -27.34 3.20
C LEU A 52 2.17 -27.77 2.17
N GLY A 53 3.30 -27.06 2.12
CA GLY A 53 4.42 -27.38 1.22
C GLY A 53 5.09 -28.71 1.57
N GLY A 54 5.30 -28.98 2.87
CA GLY A 54 5.82 -30.25 3.36
C GLY A 54 4.89 -31.43 3.05
N ALA A 55 3.58 -31.21 3.10
CA ALA A 55 2.55 -32.17 2.70
C ALA A 55 2.37 -32.31 1.18
N LYS A 56 3.12 -31.54 0.38
CA LYS A 56 3.01 -31.49 -1.09
C LYS A 56 1.60 -31.14 -1.59
N VAL A 57 0.87 -30.32 -0.84
CA VAL A 57 -0.48 -29.86 -1.19
C VAL A 57 -0.40 -28.53 -1.96
N PRO A 58 -1.09 -28.40 -3.10
CA PRO A 58 -1.17 -27.12 -3.81
C PRO A 58 -1.95 -26.11 -2.97
N MET A 59 -1.56 -24.84 -3.05
CA MET A 59 -2.11 -23.76 -2.23
C MET A 59 -2.23 -22.46 -3.01
N ILE A 60 -2.83 -21.44 -2.40
CA ILE A 60 -2.75 -20.07 -2.92
C ILE A 60 -1.72 -19.32 -2.07
N GLN A 61 -0.77 -18.65 -2.71
CA GLN A 61 0.20 -17.78 -2.07
C GLN A 61 -0.15 -16.30 -2.31
N ARG A 62 0.32 -15.44 -1.41
CA ARG A 62 0.26 -13.99 -1.55
C ARG A 62 1.64 -13.50 -1.92
N VAL A 63 1.78 -12.92 -3.11
CA VAL A 63 3.07 -12.52 -3.65
C VAL A 63 3.08 -11.05 -4.01
N VAL A 64 4.26 -10.46 -3.91
CA VAL A 64 4.60 -9.16 -4.50
C VAL A 64 5.82 -9.43 -5.34
N ARG A 65 5.65 -9.43 -6.66
CA ARG A 65 6.74 -9.74 -7.58
C ARG A 65 7.87 -8.73 -7.46
N VAL A 66 9.01 -9.12 -7.99
CA VAL A 66 10.13 -8.19 -8.19
C VAL A 66 9.61 -6.96 -8.98
N PRO A 67 9.89 -5.73 -8.53
CA PRO A 67 9.38 -4.52 -9.17
C PRO A 67 9.73 -4.46 -10.65
N LYS A 68 8.71 -4.33 -11.51
CA LYS A 68 8.93 -4.10 -12.95
C LYS A 68 9.53 -2.72 -13.24
N HIS A 69 9.32 -1.75 -12.34
CA HIS A 69 9.80 -0.38 -12.47
C HIS A 69 10.96 -0.09 -11.50
N TRP A 70 11.91 -1.02 -11.39
CA TRP A 70 13.11 -0.83 -10.55
C TRP A 70 13.91 0.40 -10.95
N ASP A 71 13.98 0.73 -12.24
CA ASP A 71 14.63 1.94 -12.73
C ASP A 71 14.04 3.21 -12.10
N GLY A 72 12.71 3.29 -11.98
CA GLY A 72 12.04 4.39 -11.28
C GLY A 72 12.35 4.43 -9.78
N ILE A 73 12.55 3.26 -9.14
CA ILE A 73 12.99 3.18 -7.74
C ILE A 73 14.43 3.71 -7.61
N MET A 74 15.31 3.35 -8.55
CA MET A 74 16.68 3.86 -8.61
C MET A 74 16.73 5.37 -8.83
N GLU A 75 15.92 5.89 -9.76
CA GLU A 75 15.79 7.34 -10.02
C GLU A 75 15.28 8.09 -8.78
N THR A 76 14.27 7.51 -8.10
CA THR A 76 13.75 8.06 -6.85
C THR A 76 14.86 8.11 -5.79
N ALA A 77 15.61 7.03 -5.58
CA ALA A 77 16.72 7.01 -4.63
C ALA A 77 17.85 7.99 -5.01
N ALA A 78 18.13 8.16 -6.30
CA ALA A 78 19.14 9.09 -6.80
C ALA A 78 18.79 10.55 -6.49
N ALA A 79 17.50 10.91 -6.47
CA ALA A 79 17.05 12.24 -6.04
C ALA A 79 17.42 12.55 -4.57
N TYR A 80 17.56 11.52 -3.74
CA TYR A 80 18.06 11.60 -2.35
C TYR A 80 19.58 11.36 -2.25
N ARG A 81 20.30 11.43 -3.37
CA ARG A 81 21.75 11.16 -3.49
C ARG A 81 22.14 9.77 -2.95
N TYR A 82 21.23 8.81 -3.06
CA TYR A 82 21.47 7.42 -2.68
C TYR A 82 21.52 6.53 -3.91
N LYS A 83 22.53 5.67 -4.01
CA LYS A 83 22.71 4.78 -5.15
C LYS A 83 22.24 3.37 -4.80
N LEU A 84 21.21 2.90 -5.48
CA LEU A 84 20.77 1.51 -5.44
C LEU A 84 21.52 0.66 -6.48
N PRO A 85 21.62 -0.67 -6.27
CA PRO A 85 22.18 -1.59 -7.26
C PRO A 85 21.32 -1.64 -8.52
N LYS A 86 21.93 -1.99 -9.66
CA LYS A 86 21.22 -2.13 -10.95
C LYS A 86 20.15 -3.21 -10.92
N GLN A 87 20.39 -4.28 -10.18
CA GLN A 87 19.43 -5.37 -10.02
C GLN A 87 18.56 -5.12 -8.78
N PRO A 88 17.27 -5.49 -8.81
CA PRO A 88 16.39 -5.38 -7.65
C PRO A 88 16.95 -6.09 -6.42
N ASP A 89 17.09 -5.35 -5.33
CA ASP A 89 17.60 -5.84 -4.05
C ASP A 89 16.80 -5.23 -2.89
N SER A 90 16.02 -6.05 -2.21
CA SER A 90 15.16 -5.62 -1.10
C SER A 90 15.96 -5.14 0.11
N LYS A 91 17.14 -5.70 0.39
CA LYS A 91 17.99 -5.28 1.50
C LYS A 91 18.62 -3.92 1.23
N ALA A 92 19.06 -3.66 0.01
CA ALA A 92 19.58 -2.37 -0.40
C ALA A 92 18.50 -1.29 -0.34
N LEU A 93 17.27 -1.63 -0.77
CA LEU A 93 16.12 -0.73 -0.68
C LEU A 93 15.68 -0.47 0.78
N ALA A 94 15.65 -1.51 1.63
CA ALA A 94 15.34 -1.38 3.05
C ALA A 94 16.29 -0.37 3.73
N LYS A 95 17.60 -0.53 3.54
CA LYS A 95 18.62 0.39 4.08
C LYS A 95 18.42 1.83 3.62
N PHE A 96 18.02 2.02 2.35
CA PHE A 96 17.69 3.33 1.83
C PHE A 96 16.47 3.93 2.56
N LEU A 97 15.39 3.17 2.68
CA LEU A 97 14.16 3.59 3.33
C LEU A 97 14.39 3.92 4.81
N ASP A 98 15.09 3.06 5.56
CA ASP A 98 15.42 3.28 6.97
C ASP A 98 16.19 4.60 7.17
N ARG A 99 17.15 4.88 6.28
CA ARG A 99 17.91 6.13 6.31
C ARG A 99 17.02 7.34 6.04
N GLN A 100 16.11 7.27 5.07
CA GLN A 100 15.23 8.40 4.77
C GLN A 100 14.19 8.62 5.87
N ARG A 101 13.67 7.55 6.47
CA ARG A 101 12.77 7.59 7.63
C ARG A 101 13.39 8.35 8.79
N ALA A 102 14.65 8.05 9.12
CA ALA A 102 15.37 8.74 10.18
C ALA A 102 15.70 10.21 9.84
N ALA A 103 15.95 10.52 8.56
CA ALA A 103 16.37 11.85 8.13
C ALA A 103 15.21 12.85 7.98
N ASP A 104 14.06 12.41 7.46
CA ASP A 104 12.88 13.26 7.24
C ASP A 104 11.58 12.46 7.50
N PRO A 105 11.23 12.20 8.78
CA PRO A 105 10.05 11.42 9.14
C PRO A 105 8.74 12.01 8.58
N VAL A 106 8.68 13.33 8.40
CA VAL A 106 7.48 14.03 7.93
C VAL A 106 7.18 13.73 6.46
N ARG A 107 8.23 13.63 5.62
CA ARG A 107 8.10 13.32 4.19
C ARG A 107 8.24 11.85 3.87
N PHE A 108 8.77 11.05 4.79
CA PHE A 108 9.00 9.63 4.58
C PHE A 108 7.77 8.87 4.06
N PRO A 109 6.54 9.12 4.55
CA PRO A 109 5.37 8.41 4.03
C PRO A 109 5.07 8.68 2.55
N ASP A 110 5.38 9.89 2.05
CA ASP A 110 5.20 10.24 0.63
C ASP A 110 6.24 9.53 -0.25
N LEU A 111 7.49 9.40 0.24
CA LEU A 111 8.52 8.57 -0.40
C LEU A 111 8.12 7.10 -0.40
N SER A 112 7.69 6.57 0.74
CA SER A 112 7.24 5.19 0.90
C SER A 112 6.07 4.87 -0.06
N LEU A 113 5.07 5.76 -0.15
CA LEU A 113 3.98 5.62 -1.12
C LEU A 113 4.47 5.61 -2.57
N THR A 114 5.48 6.42 -2.90
CA THR A 114 6.10 6.41 -4.23
C THR A 114 6.75 5.06 -4.53
N ILE A 115 7.50 4.50 -3.58
CA ILE A 115 8.12 3.18 -3.72
C ILE A 115 7.05 2.07 -3.85
N VAL A 116 5.98 2.10 -3.04
CA VAL A 116 4.85 1.17 -3.14
C VAL A 116 4.24 1.19 -4.54
N LYS A 117 4.00 2.38 -5.12
CA LYS A 117 3.45 2.53 -6.48
C LYS A 117 4.36 1.94 -7.55
N LEU A 118 5.68 2.05 -7.38
CA LEU A 118 6.68 1.52 -8.32
C LEU A 118 6.89 0.01 -8.18
N MET A 119 6.70 -0.54 -6.97
CA MET A 119 6.77 -1.98 -6.73
C MET A 119 5.64 -2.75 -7.43
N GLY A 120 4.44 -2.16 -7.47
CA GLY A 120 3.24 -2.80 -7.99
C GLY A 120 2.42 -3.51 -6.91
N PRO A 121 1.20 -3.94 -7.24
CA PRO A 121 0.28 -4.54 -6.28
C PRO A 121 0.72 -5.95 -5.88
N GLY A 122 0.31 -6.38 -4.69
CA GLY A 122 0.31 -7.79 -4.34
C GLY A 122 -0.79 -8.53 -5.08
N GLU A 123 -0.57 -9.82 -5.35
CA GLU A 123 -1.53 -10.68 -6.03
C GLU A 123 -1.59 -12.06 -5.38
N TYR A 124 -2.71 -12.74 -5.57
CA TYR A 124 -2.84 -14.15 -5.23
C TYR A 124 -2.43 -14.99 -6.44
N VAL A 125 -1.57 -15.98 -6.21
CA VAL A 125 -1.13 -16.92 -7.23
C VAL A 125 -1.30 -18.36 -6.74
N PRO A 126 -1.68 -19.30 -7.61
CA PRO A 126 -1.58 -20.71 -7.25
C PRO A 126 -0.11 -21.08 -7.10
N PHE A 127 0.18 -21.97 -6.17
CA PHE A 127 1.49 -22.59 -6.00
C PHE A 127 1.33 -24.09 -5.90
N VAL A 128 2.01 -24.83 -6.78
CA VAL A 128 2.11 -26.28 -6.71
C VAL A 128 3.49 -26.64 -6.15
N PRO A 129 3.58 -27.45 -5.08
CA PRO A 129 4.86 -27.87 -4.53
C PRO A 129 5.75 -28.53 -5.60
N GLY A 130 6.95 -27.97 -5.77
CA GLY A 130 7.89 -28.33 -6.83
C GLY A 130 8.11 -27.22 -7.86
N ASP A 131 7.17 -26.27 -7.97
CA ASP A 131 7.34 -25.08 -8.80
C ASP A 131 8.37 -24.11 -8.19
N THR A 132 8.97 -23.27 -9.04
CA THR A 132 9.81 -22.16 -8.59
C THR A 132 8.96 -21.16 -7.79
N PRO A 133 9.25 -20.91 -6.51
CA PRO A 133 8.46 -19.99 -5.70
C PRO A 133 8.50 -18.57 -6.25
N ILE A 134 7.35 -17.92 -6.29
CA ILE A 134 7.26 -16.48 -6.57
C ILE A 134 7.34 -15.76 -5.23
N GLY A 135 8.40 -14.97 -5.02
CA GLY A 135 8.59 -14.29 -3.75
C GLY A 135 7.67 -13.10 -3.50
N HIS A 136 7.65 -12.65 -2.24
CA HIS A 136 7.06 -11.41 -1.79
C HIS A 136 8.15 -10.36 -1.51
N PHE A 137 8.51 -9.59 -2.53
CA PHE A 137 9.64 -8.65 -2.51
C PHE A 137 9.62 -7.71 -1.31
N ALA A 138 8.47 -7.13 -0.98
CA ALA A 138 8.32 -6.19 0.14
C ALA A 138 8.62 -6.80 1.51
N LEU A 139 8.30 -8.09 1.69
CA LEU A 139 8.53 -8.80 2.95
C LEU A 139 9.88 -9.51 2.96
N ALA A 140 10.58 -9.53 1.82
CA ALA A 140 11.81 -10.30 1.60
C ALA A 140 11.66 -11.79 2.01
N VAL A 141 10.50 -12.38 1.72
CA VAL A 141 10.20 -13.80 1.94
C VAL A 141 9.73 -14.44 0.64
N VAL A 142 9.85 -15.76 0.52
CA VAL A 142 9.45 -16.52 -0.67
C VAL A 142 8.22 -17.41 -0.42
N ASP A 143 7.79 -17.47 0.82
CA ASP A 143 6.89 -18.46 1.41
C ASP A 143 5.81 -17.75 2.24
N TYR A 144 4.97 -16.96 1.56
CA TYR A 144 3.93 -16.17 2.22
C TYR A 144 2.53 -16.45 1.66
N THR A 145 1.56 -16.55 2.56
CA THR A 145 0.14 -16.65 2.22
C THR A 145 -0.72 -15.89 3.22
N HIS A 146 -2.02 -15.81 2.99
CA HIS A 146 -2.98 -15.31 3.97
C HIS A 146 -3.76 -16.48 4.58
N SER A 147 -3.79 -16.54 5.91
CA SER A 147 -4.47 -17.60 6.67
C SER A 147 -5.08 -17.18 8.00
N THR A 148 -4.87 -15.91 8.40
CA THR A 148 -5.16 -15.41 9.75
C THR A 148 -6.45 -14.58 9.87
N ALA A 149 -7.21 -14.39 8.79
CA ALA A 149 -8.43 -13.56 8.79
C ALA A 149 -9.58 -14.14 7.92
N PRO A 150 -10.03 -15.38 8.18
CA PRO A 150 -11.07 -16.06 7.39
C PRO A 150 -12.43 -15.35 7.41
N ASN A 151 -12.72 -14.54 8.43
CA ASN A 151 -13.96 -13.78 8.54
C ASN A 151 -14.09 -12.66 7.48
N ARG A 152 -12.98 -12.22 6.89
CA ARG A 152 -12.96 -11.09 5.93
C ARG A 152 -12.20 -11.36 4.64
N ARG A 153 -11.57 -12.53 4.51
CA ARG A 153 -10.82 -12.93 3.31
C ARG A 153 -11.09 -14.40 2.98
N TYR A 154 -11.58 -14.62 1.76
CA TYR A 154 -11.94 -15.98 1.32
C TYR A 154 -10.72 -16.87 1.02
N VAL A 155 -9.57 -16.28 0.69
CA VAL A 155 -8.31 -17.03 0.52
C VAL A 155 -7.88 -17.76 1.80
N ASP A 156 -8.10 -17.13 2.97
CA ASP A 156 -7.79 -17.72 4.26
C ASP A 156 -8.66 -18.96 4.51
N ILE A 157 -9.94 -18.93 4.12
CA ILE A 157 -10.85 -20.08 4.19
C ILE A 157 -10.34 -21.22 3.29
N ILE A 158 -9.91 -20.91 2.06
CA ILE A 158 -9.35 -21.91 1.13
C ILE A 158 -8.13 -22.59 1.77
N ASN A 159 -7.17 -21.81 2.26
CA ASN A 159 -5.95 -22.35 2.89
C ASN A 159 -6.25 -23.13 4.18
N GLN A 160 -7.24 -22.71 4.98
CA GLN A 160 -7.67 -23.45 6.16
C GLN A 160 -8.33 -24.79 5.80
N ARG A 161 -9.11 -24.86 4.72
CA ARG A 161 -9.67 -26.13 4.21
C ARG A 161 -8.58 -27.08 3.74
N LEU A 162 -7.57 -26.55 3.03
CA LEU A 162 -6.39 -27.33 2.63
C LEU A 162 -5.64 -27.87 3.85
N LEU A 163 -5.40 -27.03 4.87
CA LEU A 163 -4.75 -27.44 6.10
C LEU A 163 -5.55 -28.53 6.82
N LYS A 164 -6.87 -28.36 6.92
CA LYS A 164 -7.75 -29.35 7.55
C LYS A 164 -7.64 -30.71 6.86
N ALA A 165 -7.72 -30.75 5.53
CA ALA A 165 -7.59 -32.00 4.78
C ALA A 165 -6.24 -32.70 5.05
N VAL A 166 -5.14 -31.93 5.16
CA VAL A 166 -3.82 -32.47 5.52
C VAL A 166 -3.83 -33.06 6.94
N LEU A 167 -4.43 -32.37 7.92
CA LEU A 167 -4.47 -32.83 9.31
C LEU A 167 -5.36 -34.07 9.48
N ASP A 168 -6.47 -34.13 8.76
CA ASP A 168 -7.43 -35.24 8.81
C ASP A 168 -7.01 -36.43 7.92
N GLY A 169 -5.95 -36.28 7.10
CA GLY A 169 -5.51 -37.30 6.14
C GLY A 169 -6.50 -37.53 5.00
N GLU A 170 -7.34 -36.53 4.72
CA GLU A 170 -8.39 -36.59 3.70
C GLU A 170 -7.89 -36.14 2.32
N ALA A 171 -8.72 -36.37 1.29
CA ALA A 171 -8.44 -35.88 -0.04
C ALA A 171 -8.39 -34.34 -0.08
N VAL A 172 -7.43 -33.79 -0.81
CA VAL A 172 -7.29 -32.35 -1.00
C VAL A 172 -8.54 -31.79 -1.71
N PRO A 173 -9.23 -30.77 -1.15
CA PRO A 173 -10.53 -30.32 -1.63
C PRO A 173 -10.49 -29.49 -2.93
N TYR A 174 -9.29 -29.15 -3.42
CA TYR A 174 -9.10 -28.30 -4.59
C TYR A 174 -8.00 -28.84 -5.50
N SER A 175 -8.26 -28.87 -6.80
CA SER A 175 -7.23 -29.09 -7.81
C SER A 175 -6.38 -27.83 -8.04
N GLY A 176 -5.17 -27.98 -8.58
CA GLY A 176 -4.31 -26.84 -8.93
C GLY A 176 -4.97 -25.88 -9.94
N HIS A 177 -5.74 -26.42 -10.89
CA HIS A 177 -6.49 -25.61 -11.86
C HIS A 177 -7.61 -24.79 -11.19
N GLU A 178 -8.33 -25.35 -10.23
CA GLU A 178 -9.34 -24.61 -9.45
C GLU A 178 -8.70 -23.52 -8.60
N LEU A 179 -7.58 -23.81 -7.94
CA LEU A 179 -6.82 -22.81 -7.18
C LEU A 179 -6.33 -21.67 -8.07
N GLY A 180 -5.93 -21.96 -9.32
CA GLY A 180 -5.55 -20.92 -10.29
C GLY A 180 -6.70 -19.97 -10.62
N ARG A 181 -7.88 -20.50 -10.95
CA ARG A 181 -9.08 -19.68 -11.21
C ARG A 181 -9.51 -18.88 -9.97
N LEU A 182 -9.45 -19.49 -8.79
CA LEU A 182 -9.78 -18.83 -7.53
C LEU A 182 -8.79 -17.70 -7.23
N ALA A 183 -7.50 -17.90 -7.42
CA ALA A 183 -6.47 -16.90 -7.19
C ALA A 183 -6.64 -15.66 -8.09
N GLU A 184 -6.95 -15.86 -9.37
CA GLU A 184 -7.26 -14.77 -10.31
C GLU A 184 -8.50 -13.98 -9.85
N TRP A 185 -9.61 -14.70 -9.58
CA TRP A 185 -10.85 -14.08 -9.10
C TRP A 185 -10.65 -13.30 -7.80
N LEU A 186 -9.93 -13.88 -6.83
CA LEU A 186 -9.61 -13.24 -5.55
C LEU A 186 -8.79 -11.96 -5.73
N SER A 187 -7.79 -11.99 -6.61
CA SER A 187 -6.96 -10.82 -6.93
C SER A 187 -7.80 -9.70 -7.53
N ASP A 188 -8.75 -10.02 -8.40
CA ASP A 188 -9.63 -9.02 -9.01
C ASP A 188 -10.68 -8.47 -8.03
N ARG A 189 -11.19 -9.30 -7.11
CA ARG A 189 -12.05 -8.82 -6.01
C ARG A 189 -11.31 -7.90 -5.06
N GLU A 190 -10.06 -8.20 -4.73
CA GLU A 190 -9.23 -7.32 -3.90
C GLU A 190 -8.98 -5.97 -4.59
N LYS A 191 -8.61 -5.96 -5.88
CA LYS A 191 -8.46 -4.72 -6.66
C LYS A 191 -9.74 -3.88 -6.67
N ALA A 192 -10.89 -4.53 -6.85
CA ALA A 192 -12.19 -3.86 -6.86
C ALA A 192 -12.54 -3.25 -5.50
N SER A 193 -12.33 -4.00 -4.40
CA SER A 193 -12.53 -3.53 -3.03
C SER A 193 -11.64 -2.33 -2.71
N GLN A 194 -10.34 -2.42 -2.99
CA GLN A 194 -9.41 -1.30 -2.77
C GLN A 194 -9.77 -0.06 -3.62
N LYS A 195 -10.30 -0.24 -4.83
CA LYS A 195 -10.77 0.88 -5.66
C LYS A 195 -11.96 1.57 -5.00
N ALA A 196 -12.91 0.82 -4.46
CA ALA A 196 -14.06 1.36 -3.75
C ALA A 196 -13.66 2.08 -2.47
N GLU A 197 -12.78 1.49 -1.65
CA GLU A 197 -12.27 2.11 -0.41
C GLU A 197 -11.54 3.43 -0.69
N ARG A 198 -10.63 3.43 -1.66
CA ARG A 198 -9.94 4.67 -2.08
C ARG A 198 -10.91 5.73 -2.58
N PHE A 199 -11.94 5.34 -3.32
CA PHE A 199 -12.98 6.27 -3.75
C PHE A 199 -13.74 6.86 -2.56
N MET A 200 -14.20 6.02 -1.63
CA MET A 200 -14.93 6.48 -0.44
C MET A 200 -14.10 7.40 0.45
N ARG A 201 -12.79 7.16 0.59
CA ARG A 201 -11.89 8.08 1.31
C ARG A 201 -11.82 9.46 0.63
N LYS A 202 -11.80 9.50 -0.71
CA LYS A 202 -11.85 10.76 -1.46
C LYS A 202 -13.18 11.49 -1.29
N VAL A 203 -14.30 10.75 -1.32
CA VAL A 203 -15.63 11.32 -1.03
C VAL A 203 -15.64 11.93 0.37
N ALA A 204 -15.15 11.20 1.38
CA ALA A 204 -15.11 11.69 2.76
C ALA A 204 -14.22 12.93 2.91
N ALA A 205 -13.07 12.97 2.24
CA ALA A 205 -12.19 14.14 2.21
C ALA A 205 -12.87 15.36 1.56
N ALA A 206 -13.56 15.17 0.45
CA ALA A 206 -14.32 16.22 -0.22
C ALA A 206 -15.47 16.76 0.66
N LEU A 207 -16.25 15.87 1.31
CA LEU A 207 -17.30 16.26 2.26
C LEU A 207 -16.74 17.07 3.44
N LEU A 208 -15.60 16.65 3.99
CA LEU A 208 -14.98 17.34 5.12
C LEU A 208 -14.53 18.75 4.74
N LEU A 209 -14.04 18.93 3.51
CA LEU A 209 -13.47 20.19 3.02
C LEU A 209 -14.51 21.15 2.41
N GLU A 210 -15.71 20.70 2.08
CA GLU A 210 -16.74 21.48 1.38
C GLU A 210 -17.05 22.82 2.06
N ARG A 211 -17.10 22.85 3.39
CA ARG A 211 -17.39 24.06 4.16
C ARG A 211 -16.18 24.99 4.36
N ARG A 212 -15.02 24.61 3.84
CA ARG A 212 -13.73 25.31 4.01
C ARG A 212 -13.21 25.90 2.70
N ILE A 213 -14.05 25.96 1.65
CA ILE A 213 -13.69 26.53 0.36
C ILE A 213 -13.22 27.98 0.54
N GLY A 214 -12.10 28.33 -0.08
CA GLY A 214 -11.44 29.63 0.07
C GLY A 214 -10.33 29.68 1.13
N GLU A 215 -10.30 28.73 2.08
CA GLU A 215 -9.24 28.66 3.09
C GLU A 215 -7.91 28.20 2.50
N THR A 216 -6.81 28.55 3.19
CA THR A 216 -5.46 28.12 2.84
C THR A 216 -4.91 27.08 3.80
N PHE A 217 -4.15 26.14 3.26
CA PHE A 217 -3.61 24.98 3.95
C PHE A 217 -2.15 24.79 3.61
N ASP A 218 -1.36 24.37 4.60
CA ASP A 218 -0.03 23.83 4.34
C ASP A 218 -0.14 22.41 3.80
N ALA A 219 0.63 22.11 2.76
CA ALA A 219 0.55 20.85 2.05
C ALA A 219 1.91 20.40 1.51
N ILE A 220 1.98 19.11 1.17
CA ILE A 220 3.13 18.48 0.51
C ILE A 220 2.69 17.99 -0.87
N VAL A 221 3.48 18.26 -1.90
CA VAL A 221 3.24 17.71 -3.24
C VAL A 221 3.52 16.20 -3.22
N THR A 222 2.49 15.39 -3.46
CA THR A 222 2.55 13.92 -3.44
C THR A 222 2.62 13.29 -4.83
N GLY A 223 2.36 14.08 -5.88
CA GLY A 223 2.51 13.67 -7.27
C GLY A 223 2.68 14.86 -8.19
N ALA A 224 3.56 14.75 -9.19
CA ALA A 224 3.72 15.74 -10.25
C ALA A 224 4.06 15.00 -11.55
N ALA A 225 3.10 14.95 -12.47
CA ALA A 225 3.23 14.31 -13.77
C ALA A 225 2.37 15.04 -14.81
N GLU A 226 2.49 14.68 -16.10
CA GLU A 226 1.67 15.28 -17.17
C GLU A 226 0.15 15.20 -16.91
N LYS A 227 -0.26 14.15 -16.21
CA LYS A 227 -1.66 13.88 -15.83
C LYS A 227 -2.18 14.76 -14.69
N GLY A 228 -1.31 15.57 -14.08
CA GLY A 228 -1.65 16.55 -13.06
C GLY A 228 -0.73 16.50 -11.84
N THR A 229 -0.80 17.58 -11.07
CA THR A 229 -0.10 17.75 -9.79
C THR A 229 -1.06 17.52 -8.62
N TYR A 230 -0.63 16.78 -7.62
CA TYR A 230 -1.42 16.43 -6.44
C TYR A 230 -0.70 16.83 -5.17
N VAL A 231 -1.48 17.29 -4.19
CA VAL A 231 -1.00 17.67 -2.87
C VAL A 231 -1.77 16.93 -1.79
N ARG A 232 -1.09 16.64 -0.70
CA ARG A 232 -1.67 16.18 0.56
C ARG A 232 -1.55 17.31 1.58
N LEU A 233 -2.67 17.71 2.15
CA LEU A 233 -2.71 18.68 3.23
C LEU A 233 -2.05 18.10 4.49
N LEU A 234 -1.43 18.95 5.30
CA LEU A 234 -0.87 18.53 6.59
C LEU A 234 -1.97 18.30 7.64
N ASP A 235 -2.98 19.16 7.66
CA ASP A 235 -4.15 19.06 8.53
C ASP A 235 -5.39 19.72 7.88
N PRO A 236 -6.51 18.99 7.66
CA PRO A 236 -6.64 17.54 7.80
C PRO A 236 -5.82 16.80 6.73
N PRO A 237 -5.47 15.51 6.89
CA PRO A 237 -4.65 14.75 5.94
C PRO A 237 -5.42 14.33 4.65
N ALA A 238 -6.04 15.30 3.98
CA ALA A 238 -6.77 15.14 2.73
C ALA A 238 -5.86 15.33 1.51
N GLU A 239 -6.15 14.63 0.42
CA GLU A 239 -5.47 14.80 -0.88
C GLU A 239 -6.37 15.48 -1.91
N GLY A 240 -5.77 16.28 -2.79
CA GLY A 240 -6.46 16.87 -3.93
C GLY A 240 -5.52 17.31 -5.03
N ARG A 241 -6.09 17.80 -6.13
CA ARG A 241 -5.35 18.22 -7.32
C ARG A 241 -5.02 19.71 -7.24
N VAL A 242 -3.82 20.09 -7.64
CA VAL A 242 -3.46 21.49 -7.89
C VAL A 242 -3.82 21.83 -9.33
N VAL A 243 -4.82 22.68 -9.53
CA VAL A 243 -5.30 23.09 -10.87
C VAL A 243 -4.78 24.47 -11.27
N GLU A 244 -4.34 25.27 -10.29
CA GLU A 244 -3.72 26.58 -10.51
C GLU A 244 -2.34 26.65 -9.84
N GLY A 245 -1.36 27.24 -10.54
CA GLY A 245 -0.03 27.47 -9.97
C GLY A 245 0.88 26.23 -9.90
N GLU A 246 0.51 25.12 -10.56
CA GLU A 246 1.22 23.83 -10.47
C GLU A 246 2.62 23.81 -11.13
N ARG A 247 2.91 24.74 -12.06
CA ARG A 247 4.18 24.73 -12.81
C ARG A 247 5.40 24.79 -11.89
N GLY A 248 6.31 23.85 -12.06
CA GLY A 248 7.58 23.77 -11.32
C GLY A 248 7.47 23.11 -9.94
N LEU A 249 6.27 22.66 -9.54
CA LEU A 249 6.12 21.84 -8.34
C LEU A 249 6.70 20.45 -8.55
N ARG A 250 7.43 19.96 -7.55
CA ARG A 250 8.04 18.64 -7.53
C ARG A 250 7.57 17.88 -6.30
N VAL A 251 7.49 16.56 -6.39
CA VAL A 251 7.18 15.69 -5.25
C VAL A 251 8.08 16.04 -4.05
N GLY A 252 7.48 16.13 -2.87
CA GLY A 252 8.16 16.52 -1.61
C GLY A 252 8.26 18.03 -1.35
N ASN A 253 7.90 18.89 -2.32
CA ASN A 253 7.80 20.33 -2.09
C ASN A 253 6.75 20.64 -1.01
N LYS A 254 7.12 21.47 -0.02
CA LYS A 254 6.17 22.09 0.92
C LYS A 254 5.59 23.33 0.25
N VAL A 255 4.28 23.43 0.21
CA VAL A 255 3.53 24.51 -0.44
C VAL A 255 2.40 24.96 0.47
N THR A 256 1.94 26.20 0.26
CA THR A 256 0.64 26.62 0.78
C THR A 256 -0.34 26.63 -0.38
N VAL A 257 -1.47 25.97 -0.20
CA VAL A 257 -2.53 25.85 -1.21
C VAL A 257 -3.84 26.45 -0.70
N ARG A 258 -4.63 27.02 -1.59
CA ARG A 258 -5.98 27.51 -1.32
C ARG A 258 -7.00 26.54 -1.89
N LEU A 259 -7.99 26.14 -1.11
CA LEU A 259 -9.07 25.28 -1.57
C LEU A 259 -9.99 26.06 -2.51
N LEU A 260 -10.18 25.57 -3.74
CA LEU A 260 -11.01 26.21 -4.76
C LEU A 260 -12.39 25.60 -4.83
N SER A 261 -12.48 24.27 -4.82
CA SER A 261 -13.74 23.54 -4.97
C SER A 261 -13.63 22.12 -4.45
N THR A 262 -14.81 21.54 -4.18
CA THR A 262 -14.99 20.12 -3.86
C THR A 262 -16.16 19.58 -4.67
N ASP A 263 -16.07 18.32 -5.12
CA ASP A 263 -17.17 17.57 -5.73
C ASP A 263 -17.24 16.21 -5.02
N PRO A 264 -18.00 16.11 -3.91
CA PRO A 264 -18.09 14.88 -3.14
C PRO A 264 -18.60 13.66 -3.93
N PRO A 265 -19.66 13.76 -4.77
CA PRO A 265 -20.09 12.64 -5.61
C PRO A 265 -18.99 12.07 -6.52
N ARG A 266 -18.02 12.90 -6.95
CA ARG A 266 -16.86 12.44 -7.74
C ARG A 266 -15.59 12.21 -6.91
N GLY A 267 -15.60 12.60 -5.64
CA GLY A 267 -14.43 12.58 -4.76
C GLY A 267 -13.31 13.52 -5.23
N TYR A 268 -13.67 14.69 -5.77
CA TYR A 268 -12.68 15.68 -6.23
C TYR A 268 -12.51 16.81 -5.22
N VAL A 269 -11.28 17.28 -5.12
CA VAL A 269 -10.85 18.42 -4.31
C VAL A 269 -9.79 19.16 -5.13
N ASP A 270 -10.05 20.41 -5.47
CA ASP A 270 -9.17 21.21 -6.31
C ASP A 270 -8.57 22.39 -5.54
N PHE A 271 -7.29 22.62 -5.78
CA PHE A 271 -6.47 23.59 -5.07
C PHE A 271 -5.74 24.55 -6.02
N ALA A 272 -5.49 25.77 -5.55
CA ALA A 272 -4.52 26.70 -6.13
C ALA A 272 -3.26 26.77 -5.28
N CYS A 273 -2.08 26.65 -5.89
CA CYS A 273 -0.82 26.92 -5.18
C CYS A 273 -0.61 28.43 -5.00
N VAL A 274 -0.66 28.90 -3.76
CA VAL A 274 -0.54 30.33 -3.41
C VAL A 274 0.86 30.70 -2.92
N LYS A 275 1.63 29.74 -2.40
CA LYS A 275 3.03 29.94 -2.00
C LYS A 275 3.88 28.75 -2.38
N LYS A 276 4.90 29.00 -3.21
CA LYS A 276 5.90 27.99 -3.62
C LYS A 276 7.04 27.91 -2.61
N PRO A 277 7.72 26.75 -2.49
CA PRO A 277 8.94 26.67 -1.71
C PRO A 277 10.00 27.64 -2.27
N PRO A 278 10.92 28.15 -1.44
CA PRO A 278 12.10 28.84 -1.93
C PRO A 278 12.88 27.92 -2.88
N ARG A 279 13.40 28.50 -3.98
CA ARG A 279 14.17 27.80 -5.01
C ARG A 279 15.46 27.21 -4.47
#